data_AF-A0A3P7QMF7-F1
#
_entry.id   AF-A0A3P7QMF7-F1
#
_cell.length_a   1.000
_cell.length_b   1.000
_cell.length_c   1.000
_cell.angle_alpha   90.00
_cell.angle_beta   90.00
_cell.angle_gamma   90.00
#
_symmetry.space_group_name_H-M   'P 1'
#
loop_
_entity.id
_entity.type
_entity.pdbx_description
1 polymer ?
#
loop_
_entity_poly.entity_id
_entity_poly.type
_entity_poly.pdbx_seq_one_letter_code
_entity_poly.pdbx_strand_id
1 'polypeptide(L)' 'MTCAGNLADCPGHFAHLELARPVFHIGFLTKTLKVLRCVCFYCSKLLLDKDNQRVKDILRKTQG' A
#
# COMPACT_ATOMS: atom_id res chain seq x y z
N MET A 1 -32.14 4.98 5.87
CA MET A 1 -30.88 5.24 6.59
C MET A 1 -30.39 3.93 7.17
N THR A 2 -29.14 3.55 6.92
CA THR A 2 -28.58 2.21 7.22
C THR A 2 -28.70 1.82 8.70
N CYS A 3 -28.56 2.76 9.64
CA CYS A 3 -28.63 2.51 11.09
C CYS A 3 -30.03 2.73 11.71
N ALA A 4 -30.98 3.35 11.02
CA ALA A 4 -32.26 3.87 11.56
C ALA A 4 -32.17 4.71 12.86
N GLY A 5 -30.97 5.02 13.35
CA GLY A 5 -30.71 5.84 14.53
C GLY A 5 -30.85 7.34 14.25
N ASN A 6 -30.93 8.12 15.33
CA ASN A 6 -30.93 9.58 15.25
C ASN A 6 -29.50 10.12 14.99
N LEU A 7 -29.38 11.44 14.75
CA LEU A 7 -28.10 12.08 14.44
C LEU A 7 -27.08 12.05 15.59
N ALA A 8 -27.55 12.00 16.84
CA ALA A 8 -26.67 11.93 18.01
C ALA A 8 -26.07 10.53 18.19
N ASP A 9 -26.82 9.50 17.82
CA ASP A 9 -26.46 8.09 18.06
C ASP A 9 -25.78 7.43 16.87
N CYS A 10 -25.94 7.96 15.65
CA CYS A 10 -25.36 7.35 14.45
C CYS A 10 -23.98 7.95 14.12
N PRO A 11 -22.87 7.18 14.23
CA PRO A 11 -21.50 7.69 14.03
C PRO A 11 -21.14 7.95 12.55
N GLY A 12 -22.08 7.72 11.64
CA GLY A 12 -21.86 7.77 10.19
C GLY A 12 -21.58 6.40 9.58
N HIS A 13 -21.76 6.31 8.26
CA HIS A 13 -21.53 5.11 7.48
C HIS A 13 -20.56 5.41 6.36
N PHE A 14 -19.61 4.52 6.15
CA PHE A 14 -18.71 4.63 5.00
C PHE A 14 -19.47 4.37 3.70
N ALA A 15 -19.06 5.09 2.68
CA ALA A 15 -19.40 4.84 1.29
C ALA A 15 -18.12 4.93 0.47
N HIS A 16 -18.15 4.41 -0.76
CA HIS A 16 -17.08 4.58 -1.71
C HIS A 16 -17.65 5.07 -3.04
N LEU A 17 -16.80 5.71 -3.83
CA LEU A 17 -17.11 6.14 -5.19
C LEU A 17 -16.12 5.50 -6.14
N GLU A 18 -16.62 4.79 -7.14
CA GLU A 18 -15.80 4.25 -8.21
C GLU A 18 -15.46 5.36 -9.21
N LEU A 19 -14.17 5.63 -9.38
CA LEU A 19 -13.69 6.61 -10.35
C LEU A 19 -13.53 5.96 -11.72
N ALA A 20 -13.65 6.74 -12.79
CA ALA A 20 -13.45 6.25 -14.16
C ALA A 20 -12.04 5.69 -14.42
N ARG A 21 -11.03 6.15 -13.65
CA ARG A 21 -9.63 5.73 -13.76
C ARG A 21 -8.94 5.77 -12.38
N PRO A 22 -7.91 4.94 -12.16
CA PRO A 22 -7.11 5.02 -10.94
C PRO A 22 -6.35 6.35 -10.85
N VAL A 23 -6.15 6.83 -9.63
CA VAL A 23 -5.45 8.09 -9.33
C VAL A 23 -4.35 7.85 -8.30
N PHE A 24 -3.30 8.68 -8.34
CA PHE A 24 -2.25 8.65 -7.33
C PHE A 24 -2.72 9.33 -6.04
N HIS A 25 -2.52 8.65 -4.91
CA HIS A 25 -2.73 9.25 -3.60
C HIS A 25 -1.52 10.11 -3.21
N ILE A 26 -1.67 11.42 -3.11
CA ILE A 26 -0.58 12.37 -2.87
C ILE A 26 0.23 12.06 -1.59
N GLY A 27 -0.45 11.64 -0.51
CA GLY A 27 0.19 11.24 0.74
C GLY A 27 1.10 10.00 0.63
N PHE A 28 0.97 9.22 -0.45
CA PHE A 28 1.77 8.03 -0.72
C PHE A 28 2.70 8.20 -1.92
N LEU A 29 2.61 9.28 -2.70
CA LEU A 29 3.34 9.44 -3.95
C LEU A 29 4.86 9.25 -3.78
N THR A 30 5.44 9.81 -2.72
CA THR A 30 6.87 9.65 -2.41
C THR A 30 7.25 8.21 -2.08
N LYS A 31 6.39 7.47 -1.39
CA LYS A 31 6.59 6.04 -1.09
C LYS A 31 6.41 5.19 -2.35
N THR A 32 5.42 5.49 -3.18
CA THR A 32 5.22 4.83 -4.48
C THR A 32 6.46 4.95 -5.34
N LEU A 33 7.04 6.15 -5.47
CA LEU A 33 8.29 6.35 -6.22
C LEU A 33 9.47 5.56 -5.64
N LYS A 34 9.59 5.46 -4.31
CA LYS A 34 10.62 4.64 -3.66
C LYS A 34 10.45 3.15 -4.02
N VAL A 35 9.22 2.64 -3.96
CA VAL A 35 8.92 1.24 -4.31
C VAL A 35 9.21 0.97 -5.79
N LEU A 36 8.80 1.87 -6.69
CA LEU A 36 9.05 1.73 -8.13
C LEU A 36 10.55 1.69 -8.47
N ARG A 37 11.41 2.38 -7.70
CA ARG A 37 12.87 2.30 -7.86
C ARG A 37 13.46 0.97 -7.38
N CYS A 38 12.75 0.22 -6.55
CA CYS A 38 13.19 -1.07 -6.04
C CYS A 38 12.74 -2.25 -6.91
N VAL A 39 11.81 -2.04 -7.86
CA VAL A 39 11.20 -3.11 -8.65
C VAL A 39 11.56 -2.93 -10.13
N CYS A 40 11.92 -4.01 -10.81
CA CYS A 40 12.17 -3.99 -12.24
C CYS A 40 10.87 -3.75 -13.01
N PHE A 41 10.84 -2.75 -13.87
CA PHE A 41 9.66 -2.39 -14.67
C PHE A 41 9.21 -3.51 -15.61
N TYR A 42 10.13 -4.36 -16.09
CA TYR A 42 9.83 -5.37 -17.11
C TYR A 42 9.46 -6.73 -16.53
N CYS A 43 10.12 -7.17 -15.46
CA CYS A 43 9.94 -8.52 -14.90
C CYS A 43 9.30 -8.52 -13.50
N SER A 44 8.99 -7.35 -12.94
CA SER A 44 8.36 -7.18 -11.63
C SER A 44 9.14 -7.78 -10.45
N LYS A 45 10.39 -8.22 -10.66
CA LYS A 45 11.27 -8.71 -9.60
C LYS A 45 11.86 -7.53 -8.83
N LEU A 46 12.10 -7.74 -7.54
CA LEU A 46 12.86 -6.79 -6.74
C LEU A 46 14.30 -6.72 -7.27
N LEU A 47 14.78 -5.50 -7.46
CA LEU A 47 16.16 -5.18 -7.81
C LEU A 47 17.04 -5.32 -6.57
N LEU A 48 17.18 -6.56 -6.10
CA LEU A 48 18.06 -6.91 -4.99
C LEU A 48 18.94 -8.11 -5.36
N ASP A 49 20.17 -8.08 -4.88
CA ASP A 49 21.02 -9.27 -4.82
C ASP A 49 20.64 -10.09 -3.58
N LYS A 50 20.14 -11.31 -3.81
CA LYS A 50 19.76 -12.23 -2.73
C LYS A 50 20.98 -12.79 -2.00
N ASP A 51 22.16 -12.75 -2.63
CA ASP A 51 23.38 -13.25 -2.04
C ASP A 51 24.08 -12.26 -1.12
N ASN A 52 23.66 -10.99 -1.16
CA ASN A 52 24.14 -9.94 -0.28
C ASN A 52 23.87 -10.29 1.19
N GLN A 53 24.93 -10.26 2.02
CA GLN A 53 24.84 -10.63 3.44
C GLN A 53 23.81 -9.79 4.20
N ARG A 54 23.73 -8.48 3.92
CA ARG A 54 22.75 -7.59 4.58
C ARG A 54 21.32 -7.98 4.24
N VAL A 55 21.07 -8.41 3.00
CA VAL A 55 19.77 -8.91 2.57
C VAL A 55 19.43 -10.21 3.29
N LYS A 56 20.37 -11.16 3.33
CA LYS A 56 20.21 -12.43 4.07
C LYS A 56 19.87 -12.18 5.54
N ASP A 57 20.53 -11.23 6.19
CA ASP A 57 20.28 -10.88 7.59
C ASP A 57 18.88 -10.26 7.79
N ILE A 58 18.43 -9.41 6.87
CA ILE A 58 17.07 -8.83 6.91
C ILE A 58 16.03 -9.94 6.76
N LEU A 59 16.19 -10.82 5.77
CA LEU A 59 15.24 -11.90 5.51
C LEU A 59 15.09 -12.83 6.72
N ARG A 60 16.21 -13.19 7.37
CA ARG A 60 16.21 -14.01 8.60
C ARG A 60 15.48 -13.34 9.77
N LYS A 61 15.57 -12.00 9.90
CA LYS A 61 14.89 -11.25 10.97
C LYS A 61 13.39 -11.10 10.75
N THR A 62 12.94 -11.16 9.50
CA THR A 62 11.53 -11.00 9.12
C THR A 62 10.76 -12.31 9.01
N GLN A 63 11.44 -13.47 9.12
CA GLN A 63 10.77 -14.76 9.24
C GLN A 63 10.23 -14.92 10.66
N GLY A 64 8.92 -14.67 10.82
CA GLY A 64 8.16 -15.10 11.99
C GLY A 64 7.85 -16.59 11.96
#